data_AF-A0A920SG48-F1
#
_entry.id   AF-A0A920SG48-F1
#
_cell.length_a   1.000
_cell.length_b   1.000
_cell.length_c   1.000
_cell.angle_alpha   90.00
_cell.angle_beta   90.00
_cell.angle_gamma   90.00
#
_symmetry.space_group_name_H-M   'P 1'
#
loop_
_entity.id
_entity.type
_entity.pdbx_description
1 polymer ?
#
loop_
_entity_poly.entity_id
_entity_poly.type
_entity_poly.pdbx_seq_one_letter_code
_entity_poly.pdbx_strand_id
1 'polypeptide(L)'
;MLSAVALSAYWRWAIGRAKNRYIYIFAAGALTVLLLSPMYAERRTYLAENAAKIEQSQEALEAERHEWNDLLRTLNELPPGRIFAGAAGGGHWGDLYRVGSTQVYHLLSAEGLDVMSYSLHTYSLPLMCYSNLMKRAGIITSFNVRYVVAPNYWESPPFARLLQKFGRHNLYRVETTGYFVLVGSDLALTGKATDLYKVAYGWLSSTLPERSVTLECILPILPLNQT
;
A
#
# COMPACT_ATOMS: atom_id res chain seq x y z
N MET A 1 -26.53 -10.78 -2.77
CA MET A 1 -27.29 -11.66 -1.84
C MET A 1 -28.72 -11.90 -2.34
N LEU A 2 -29.54 -10.87 -2.58
CA LEU A 2 -30.92 -11.02 -3.08
C LEU A 2 -31.03 -11.72 -4.45
N SER A 3 -30.13 -11.43 -5.38
CA SER A 3 -30.07 -12.05 -6.71
C SER A 3 -29.79 -13.56 -6.67
N ALA A 4 -28.92 -14.01 -5.77
CA ALA A 4 -28.63 -15.44 -5.58
C ALA A 4 -29.83 -16.19 -4.97
N VAL A 5 -30.54 -15.58 -4.02
CA VAL A 5 -31.76 -16.15 -3.44
C VAL A 5 -32.86 -16.27 -4.48
N ALA A 6 -33.08 -15.23 -5.29
CA ALA A 6 -34.07 -15.25 -6.37
C ALA A 6 -33.76 -16.33 -7.42
N LEU A 7 -32.50 -16.45 -7.84
CA LEU A 7 -32.07 -17.47 -8.78
C LEU A 7 -32.24 -18.89 -8.19
N SER A 8 -31.94 -19.08 -6.91
CA SER A 8 -32.13 -20.37 -6.24
C SER A 8 -33.60 -20.78 -6.14
N ALA A 9 -34.50 -19.83 -5.86
CA ALA A 9 -35.94 -20.06 -5.82
C ALA A 9 -36.49 -20.41 -7.22
N TYR A 10 -35.99 -19.73 -8.25
CA TYR A 10 -36.34 -19.98 -9.64
C TYR A 10 -35.92 -21.38 -10.12
N TRP A 11 -34.71 -21.83 -9.80
CA TRP A 11 -34.25 -23.19 -10.09
C TRP A 11 -35.06 -24.25 -9.33
N ARG A 12 -35.36 -24.03 -8.05
CA ARG A 12 -36.21 -24.94 -7.25
C ARG A 12 -37.60 -25.08 -7.85
N TRP A 13 -38.20 -23.98 -8.31
CA TRP A 13 -39.50 -23.98 -8.99
C TRP A 13 -39.46 -24.76 -10.31
N ALA A 14 -38.41 -24.60 -11.12
CA ALA A 14 -38.27 -25.29 -12.40
C ALA A 14 -38.11 -26.82 -12.23
N ILE A 15 -37.37 -27.27 -11.21
CA ILE A 15 -37.16 -28.69 -10.90
C ILE A 15 -38.42 -29.35 -10.35
N GLY A 16 -39.27 -28.63 -9.61
CA GLY A 16 -40.49 -29.15 -9.00
C GLY A 16 -41.64 -29.50 -9.96
N ARG A 17 -41.46 -29.33 -11.27
CA ARG A 17 -42.52 -29.60 -12.27
C ARG A 17 -42.54 -31.08 -12.69
N ALA A 18 -43.68 -31.75 -12.52
CA ALA A 18 -43.84 -33.17 -12.86
C ALA A 18 -44.03 -33.44 -14.37
N LYS A 19 -44.73 -32.56 -15.09
CA LYS A 19 -44.99 -32.67 -16.54
C LYS A 19 -44.14 -31.65 -17.31
N ASN A 20 -43.54 -32.06 -18.43
CA ASN A 20 -42.69 -31.21 -19.29
C ASN A 20 -41.49 -30.55 -18.57
N ARG A 21 -40.97 -31.18 -17.51
CA ARG A 21 -39.91 -30.65 -16.64
C ARG A 21 -38.67 -30.13 -17.40
N TYR A 22 -38.30 -30.81 -18.48
CA TYR A 22 -37.13 -30.48 -19.28
C TYR A 22 -37.23 -29.10 -19.94
N ILE A 23 -38.45 -28.66 -20.32
CA ILE A 23 -38.67 -27.32 -20.91
C ILE A 23 -38.39 -26.24 -19.86
N TYR A 24 -38.86 -26.43 -18.62
CA TYR A 24 -38.63 -25.47 -17.54
C TYR A 24 -37.17 -25.42 -17.08
N ILE A 25 -36.49 -26.57 -17.02
CA ILE A 25 -35.05 -26.63 -16.75
C ILE A 25 -34.26 -25.92 -17.85
N PHE A 26 -34.61 -26.15 -19.13
CA PHE A 26 -33.96 -25.47 -20.24
C PHE A 26 -34.18 -23.95 -20.19
N ALA A 27 -35.42 -23.50 -19.97
CA ALA A 27 -35.73 -22.09 -19.81
C ALA A 27 -34.97 -21.47 -18.63
N ALA A 28 -34.85 -22.21 -17.51
CA ALA A 28 -34.13 -21.73 -16.35
C ALA A 28 -32.61 -21.62 -16.58
N GLY A 29 -32.05 -22.60 -17.29
CA GLY A 29 -30.67 -22.56 -17.76
C GLY A 29 -30.43 -21.39 -18.71
N ALA A 30 -31.29 -21.20 -19.71
CA ALA A 30 -31.19 -20.11 -20.67
C ALA A 30 -31.25 -18.73 -19.99
N LEU A 31 -32.19 -18.53 -19.05
CA LEU A 31 -32.28 -17.29 -18.29
C LEU A 31 -31.03 -17.06 -17.43
N THR A 32 -30.50 -18.10 -16.81
CA THR A 32 -29.26 -18.01 -16.00
C THR A 32 -28.07 -17.61 -16.87
N VAL A 33 -27.91 -18.22 -18.05
CA VAL A 33 -26.86 -17.87 -19.01
C VAL A 33 -27.02 -16.44 -19.49
N LEU A 34 -28.24 -16.01 -19.81
CA LEU A 34 -28.54 -14.64 -20.24
C LEU A 34 -28.19 -13.62 -19.16
N LEU A 35 -28.51 -13.91 -17.89
CA LEU A 35 -28.19 -13.04 -16.75
C LEU A 35 -26.68 -12.95 -16.47
N LEU A 36 -25.94 -14.05 -16.66
CA LEU A 36 -24.49 -14.08 -16.42
C LEU A 36 -23.66 -13.62 -17.63
N SER A 37 -24.24 -13.62 -18.83
CA SER A 37 -23.61 -13.18 -20.07
C SER A 37 -22.81 -11.87 -19.93
N PRO A 38 -23.38 -10.75 -19.43
CA PRO A 38 -22.64 -9.49 -19.30
C PRO A 38 -21.43 -9.62 -18.34
N MET A 39 -21.56 -10.38 -17.25
CA MET A 39 -20.47 -10.62 -16.31
C MET A 39 -19.32 -11.40 -16.97
N TYR A 40 -19.63 -12.40 -17.80
CA TYR A 40 -18.60 -13.14 -18.56
C TYR A 40 -17.96 -12.29 -19.65
N ALA A 41 -18.73 -11.45 -20.34
CA ALA A 41 -18.21 -10.52 -21.34
C ALA A 41 -17.26 -9.50 -20.68
N GLU A 42 -17.70 -8.83 -19.61
CA GLU A 42 -16.88 -7.90 -18.84
C GLU A 42 -15.61 -8.56 -18.31
N ARG A 43 -15.72 -9.79 -17.78
CA ARG A 43 -14.56 -10.53 -17.28
C ARG A 43 -13.56 -10.84 -18.39
N ARG A 44 -14.02 -11.24 -19.58
CA ARG A 44 -13.14 -11.50 -20.74
C ARG A 44 -12.42 -10.22 -21.19
N THR A 45 -13.16 -9.12 -21.30
CA THR A 45 -12.58 -7.81 -21.65
C THR A 45 -11.54 -7.38 -20.62
N TYR A 46 -11.87 -7.48 -19.33
CA TYR A 46 -10.95 -7.16 -18.25
C TYR A 46 -9.66 -8.00 -18.28
N LEU A 47 -9.77 -9.31 -18.55
CA LEU A 47 -8.60 -10.19 -18.67
C LEU A 47 -7.73 -9.84 -19.88
N ALA A 48 -8.36 -9.53 -21.02
CA ALA A 48 -7.64 -9.10 -22.22
C ALA A 48 -6.92 -7.76 -22.00
N GLU A 49 -7.58 -6.78 -21.38
CA GLU A 49 -6.97 -5.50 -21.00
C GLU A 49 -5.82 -5.68 -20.01
N ASN A 50 -5.98 -6.55 -19.00
CA ASN A 50 -4.90 -6.83 -18.05
C ASN A 50 -3.72 -7.54 -18.72
N ALA A 51 -3.97 -8.48 -19.63
CA ALA A 51 -2.89 -9.13 -20.38
C ALA A 51 -2.08 -8.11 -21.19
N ALA A 52 -2.76 -7.21 -21.90
CA ALA A 52 -2.10 -6.12 -22.63
C ALA A 52 -1.32 -5.18 -21.68
N LYS A 53 -1.86 -4.84 -20.51
CA LYS A 53 -1.15 -4.03 -19.50
C LYS A 53 0.10 -4.74 -18.96
N ILE A 54 0.05 -6.05 -18.78
CA ILE A 54 1.21 -6.85 -18.34
C ILE A 54 2.30 -6.78 -19.40
N GLU A 55 1.96 -7.05 -20.66
CA GLU A 55 2.91 -7.01 -21.79
C GLU A 55 3.56 -5.63 -21.92
N GLN A 56 2.75 -4.56 -21.96
CA GLN A 56 3.26 -3.18 -22.02
C GLN A 56 4.13 -2.82 -20.80
N SER A 57 3.82 -3.35 -19.62
CA SER A 57 4.63 -3.11 -18.42
C SER A 57 5.95 -3.86 -18.44
N GLN A 58 5.98 -5.06 -19.04
CA GLN A 58 7.21 -5.79 -19.28
C GLN A 58 8.10 -5.04 -20.26
N GLU A 59 7.56 -4.60 -21.40
CA GLU A 59 8.30 -3.78 -22.36
C GLU A 59 8.86 -2.50 -21.73
N ALA A 60 8.05 -1.80 -20.92
CA ALA A 60 8.50 -0.60 -20.22
C ALA A 60 9.63 -0.89 -19.21
N LEU A 61 9.59 -2.02 -18.52
CA LEU A 61 10.64 -2.43 -17.58
C LEU A 61 11.89 -2.91 -18.31
N GLU A 62 11.74 -3.61 -19.44
CA GLU A 62 12.85 -3.99 -20.32
C GLU A 62 13.59 -2.75 -20.84
N ALA A 63 12.85 -1.71 -21.24
CA ALA A 63 13.41 -0.48 -21.78
C ALA A 63 14.31 0.29 -20.80
N GLU A 64 14.10 0.13 -19.49
CA GLU A 64 14.93 0.73 -18.43
C GLU A 64 15.64 -0.32 -17.56
N ARG A 65 15.82 -1.54 -18.10
CA ARG A 65 16.35 -2.69 -17.35
C ARG A 65 17.73 -2.43 -16.76
N HIS A 66 18.59 -1.73 -17.49
CA HIS A 66 19.95 -1.45 -17.02
C HIS A 66 19.92 -0.49 -15.82
N GLU A 67 19.20 0.62 -15.93
CA GLU A 67 19.03 1.60 -14.88
C GLU A 67 18.34 1.00 -13.64
N TRP A 68 17.32 0.18 -13.87
CA TRP A 68 16.62 -0.53 -12.80
C TRP A 68 17.55 -1.50 -12.06
N ASN A 69 18.29 -2.34 -12.79
CA ASN A 69 19.22 -3.30 -12.19
C ASN A 69 20.35 -2.60 -11.42
N ASP A 70 20.86 -1.49 -11.93
CA ASP A 70 21.91 -0.71 -11.27
C ASP A 70 21.40 -0.03 -9.99
N LEU A 71 20.15 0.48 -10.00
CA LEU A 71 19.48 0.97 -8.80
C LEU A 71 19.35 -0.13 -7.75
N LEU A 72 18.85 -1.31 -8.14
CA LEU A 72 18.69 -2.45 -7.22
C LEU A 72 20.03 -2.92 -6.66
N ARG A 73 21.07 -3.01 -7.49
CA ARG A 73 22.42 -3.37 -7.05
C ARG A 73 22.92 -2.38 -6.00
N THR A 74 22.79 -1.09 -6.29
CA THR A 74 23.22 -0.01 -5.38
C THR A 74 22.45 -0.08 -4.05
N LEU A 75 21.13 -0.30 -4.08
CA LEU A 75 20.32 -0.42 -2.87
C LEU A 75 20.72 -1.63 -2.01
N ASN A 76 21.12 -2.74 -2.61
CA ASN A 76 21.58 -3.94 -1.91
C ASN A 76 22.99 -3.81 -1.32
N GLU A 77 23.87 -3.02 -1.95
CA GLU A 77 25.22 -2.75 -1.45
C GLU A 77 25.25 -1.70 -0.34
N LEU A 78 24.21 -0.85 -0.27
CA LEU A 78 24.08 0.16 0.74
C LEU A 78 23.77 -0.44 2.13
N PRO A 79 24.20 0.22 3.22
CA PRO A 79 23.83 -0.21 4.57
C PRO A 79 22.32 -0.37 4.74
N PRO A 80 21.84 -1.32 5.57
CA PRO A 80 20.41 -1.52 5.76
C PRO A 80 19.66 -0.23 6.15
N GLY A 81 18.47 -0.08 5.59
CA GLY A 81 17.58 1.04 5.86
C GLY A 81 16.32 0.96 5.00
N ARG A 82 15.22 1.51 5.51
CA ARG A 82 13.95 1.46 4.81
C ARG A 82 13.94 2.42 3.62
N ILE A 83 13.32 1.98 2.54
CA ILE A 83 13.18 2.73 1.30
C ILE A 83 11.79 3.36 1.22
N PHE A 84 11.72 4.59 0.75
CA PHE A 84 10.46 5.26 0.41
C PHE A 84 10.47 5.66 -1.06
N ALA A 85 9.50 5.19 -1.83
CA ALA A 85 9.38 5.48 -3.27
C ALA A 85 8.08 6.20 -3.62
N GLY A 86 7.58 7.01 -2.69
CA GLY A 86 6.29 7.67 -2.80
C GLY A 86 5.15 6.81 -2.27
N ALA A 87 3.95 7.39 -2.37
CA ALA A 87 2.73 6.97 -1.73
C ALA A 87 1.56 6.92 -2.72
N ALA A 88 0.61 6.01 -2.51
CA ALA A 88 -0.66 6.03 -3.23
C ALA A 88 -1.64 7.01 -2.57
N GLY A 89 -2.36 7.77 -3.38
CA GLY A 89 -3.34 8.76 -2.97
C GLY A 89 -2.70 10.02 -2.37
N GLY A 90 -3.48 11.11 -2.29
CA GLY A 90 -3.05 12.34 -1.61
C GLY A 90 -2.12 13.26 -2.42
N GLY A 91 -1.95 13.02 -3.73
CA GLY A 91 -1.17 13.90 -4.60
C GLY A 91 0.35 13.75 -4.44
N HIS A 92 0.80 12.60 -3.96
CA HIS A 92 2.22 12.28 -3.87
C HIS A 92 2.77 11.88 -5.23
N TRP A 93 4.09 12.04 -5.42
CA TRP A 93 4.73 11.61 -6.67
C TRP A 93 4.57 10.10 -6.92
N GLY A 94 4.33 9.30 -5.88
CA GLY A 94 4.10 7.86 -5.99
C GLY A 94 2.89 7.47 -6.84
N ASP A 95 1.90 8.36 -7.01
CA ASP A 95 0.75 8.12 -7.89
C ASP A 95 1.15 8.10 -9.37
N LEU A 96 2.09 8.97 -9.75
CA LEU A 96 2.56 9.14 -11.13
C LEU A 96 3.89 8.41 -11.40
N TYR A 97 4.58 8.00 -10.34
CA TYR A 97 5.88 7.34 -10.43
C TYR A 97 5.72 5.83 -10.60
N ARG A 98 5.64 5.41 -11.87
CA ARG A 98 5.37 4.03 -12.29
C ARG A 98 6.23 3.58 -13.48
N VAL A 99 6.46 2.28 -13.59
CA VAL A 99 7.01 1.60 -14.78
C VAL A 99 5.87 0.83 -15.43
N GLY A 100 5.54 1.18 -16.68
CA GLY A 100 4.30 0.71 -17.31
C GLY A 100 3.08 1.06 -16.45
N SER A 101 2.33 0.02 -16.06
CA SER A 101 1.16 0.15 -15.18
C SER A 101 1.45 -0.04 -13.69
N THR A 102 2.71 -0.29 -13.30
CA THR A 102 3.08 -0.68 -11.92
C THR A 102 3.84 0.44 -11.20
N GLN A 103 3.39 0.82 -10.00
CA GLN A 103 4.09 1.84 -9.21
C GLN A 103 5.47 1.35 -8.75
N VAL A 104 6.45 2.26 -8.69
CA VAL A 104 7.83 1.89 -8.37
C VAL A 104 7.97 1.29 -6.97
N TYR A 105 7.20 1.76 -5.98
CA TYR A 105 7.22 1.16 -4.64
C TYR A 105 6.72 -0.29 -4.63
N HIS A 106 5.87 -0.70 -5.57
CA HIS A 106 5.46 -2.10 -5.73
C HIS A 106 6.56 -2.95 -6.35
N LEU A 107 7.27 -2.41 -7.35
CA LEU A 107 8.40 -3.11 -7.98
C LEU A 107 9.55 -3.32 -6.99
N LEU A 108 9.93 -2.28 -6.25
CA LEU A 108 10.96 -2.40 -5.20
C LEU A 108 10.55 -3.43 -4.13
N SER A 109 9.27 -3.47 -3.75
CA SER A 109 8.77 -4.46 -2.79
C SER A 109 8.79 -5.89 -3.35
N ALA A 110 8.61 -6.06 -4.66
CA ALA A 110 8.67 -7.37 -5.31
C ALA A 110 10.11 -7.94 -5.32
N GLU A 111 11.13 -7.07 -5.28
CA GLU A 111 12.54 -7.43 -5.17
C GLU A 111 12.97 -7.77 -3.72
N GLY A 112 12.03 -7.78 -2.76
CA GLY A 112 12.28 -8.14 -1.36
C GLY A 112 12.94 -7.03 -0.53
N LEU A 113 12.99 -5.79 -1.04
CA LEU A 113 13.52 -4.65 -0.32
C LEU A 113 12.54 -4.18 0.79
N ASP A 114 13.07 -3.66 1.92
CA ASP A 114 12.24 -3.04 2.97
C ASP A 114 11.71 -1.68 2.47
N VAL A 115 10.50 -1.69 1.89
CA VAL A 115 9.86 -0.52 1.32
C VAL A 115 8.68 -0.08 2.18
N MET A 116 8.68 1.19 2.57
CA MET A 116 7.52 1.84 3.16
C MET A 116 6.47 2.14 2.08
N SER A 117 5.61 1.17 1.78
CA SER A 117 4.56 1.29 0.76
C SER A 117 3.16 1.51 1.36
N TYR A 118 2.31 2.24 0.63
CA TYR A 118 0.93 2.51 1.05
C TYR A 118 0.18 1.19 1.32
N SER A 119 0.18 0.29 0.34
CA SER A 119 -0.69 -0.89 0.30
C SER A 119 -0.38 -1.92 1.39
N LEU A 120 0.88 -2.03 1.83
CA LEU A 120 1.26 -2.97 2.90
C LEU A 120 1.10 -2.38 4.30
N HIS A 121 1.07 -1.05 4.42
CA HIS A 121 0.94 -0.36 5.69
C HIS A 121 -0.44 0.29 5.92
N THR A 122 -1.37 0.17 4.96
CA THR A 122 -2.71 0.80 5.00
C THR A 122 -3.53 0.41 6.23
N TYR A 123 -3.32 -0.79 6.77
CA TYR A 123 -4.09 -1.27 7.91
C TYR A 123 -3.36 -1.15 9.25
N SER A 124 -2.25 -0.40 9.26
CA SER A 124 -1.44 -0.17 10.46
C SER A 124 -1.58 1.27 10.97
N LEU A 125 -1.52 1.46 12.29
CA LEU A 125 -1.56 2.78 12.95
C LEU A 125 -0.57 3.81 12.34
N PRO A 126 0.64 3.43 11.87
CA PRO A 126 1.55 4.29 11.11
C PRO A 126 1.04 4.93 9.83
N LEU A 127 0.00 4.39 9.19
CA LEU A 127 -0.50 4.86 7.88
C LEU A 127 -0.74 6.38 7.87
N MET A 128 -1.14 6.95 9.00
CA MET A 128 -1.71 8.28 9.06
C MET A 128 -0.66 9.41 8.98
N CYS A 129 0.63 9.06 9.08
CA CYS A 129 1.74 9.98 8.82
C CYS A 129 2.36 9.82 7.43
N TYR A 130 1.87 8.86 6.65
CA TYR A 130 2.38 8.54 5.33
C TYR A 130 2.23 9.73 4.35
N SER A 131 1.12 10.48 4.42
CA SER A 131 0.90 11.64 3.56
C SER A 131 1.75 12.87 3.89
N ASN A 132 2.40 12.87 5.06
CA ASN A 132 3.27 13.96 5.49
C ASN A 132 4.71 13.50 5.69
N LEU A 133 5.04 12.24 5.34
CA LEU A 133 6.32 11.61 5.63
C LEU A 133 7.49 12.47 5.16
N MET A 134 7.40 13.03 3.94
CA MET A 134 8.48 13.79 3.31
C MET A 134 8.46 15.29 3.64
N LYS A 135 7.54 15.76 4.48
CA LYS A 135 7.46 17.18 4.85
C LYS A 135 8.41 17.55 5.99
N ARG A 136 8.81 16.58 6.83
CA ARG A 136 9.63 16.83 8.03
C ARG A 136 10.59 15.68 8.29
N ALA A 137 11.84 16.02 8.62
CA ALA A 137 12.89 15.04 8.90
C ALA A 137 12.54 14.14 10.10
N GLY A 138 11.91 14.66 11.16
CA GLY A 138 11.58 13.87 12.36
C GLY A 138 10.64 12.68 12.09
N ILE A 139 9.71 12.81 11.13
CA ILE A 139 8.79 11.73 10.78
C ILE A 139 9.56 10.63 10.01
N ILE A 140 10.47 11.02 9.11
CA ILE A 140 11.31 10.10 8.32
C ILE A 140 12.22 9.27 9.25
N THR A 141 12.86 9.95 10.19
CA THR A 141 13.73 9.32 11.20
C THR A 141 12.96 8.29 12.03
N SER A 142 11.73 8.62 12.44
CA SER A 142 10.88 7.71 13.23
C SER A 142 10.54 6.39 12.50
N PHE A 143 10.52 6.40 11.16
CA PHE A 143 10.27 5.20 10.35
C PHE A 143 11.54 4.56 9.79
N ASN A 144 12.71 5.07 10.17
CA ASN A 144 14.02 4.67 9.65
C ASN A 144 14.09 4.65 8.11
N VAL A 145 13.41 5.62 7.47
CA VAL A 145 13.44 5.77 6.01
C VAL A 145 14.76 6.43 5.63
N ARG A 146 15.73 5.59 5.30
CA ARG A 146 17.11 6.00 5.00
C ARG A 146 17.32 6.33 3.54
N TYR A 147 16.54 5.72 2.66
CA TYR A 147 16.65 5.88 1.22
C TYR A 147 15.34 6.36 0.62
N VAL A 148 15.42 7.36 -0.25
CA VAL A 148 14.27 7.84 -1.01
C VAL A 148 14.54 7.63 -2.49
N VAL A 149 13.64 6.93 -3.16
CA VAL A 149 13.68 6.70 -4.61
C VAL A 149 12.59 7.55 -5.25
N ALA A 150 12.98 8.50 -6.09
CA ALA A 150 12.05 9.48 -6.61
C ALA A 150 12.29 9.77 -8.10
N PRO A 151 11.26 10.23 -8.82
CA PRO A 151 11.40 10.62 -10.21
C PRO A 151 12.24 11.89 -10.36
N ASN A 152 12.73 12.13 -11.57
CA ASN A 152 13.52 13.31 -11.93
C ASN A 152 12.82 14.66 -11.69
N TYR A 153 11.48 14.69 -11.74
CA TYR A 153 10.67 15.89 -11.50
C TYR A 153 10.36 16.15 -10.02
N TRP A 154 10.81 15.27 -9.11
CA TRP A 154 10.58 15.48 -7.69
C TRP A 154 11.58 16.50 -7.12
N GLU A 155 11.04 17.53 -6.47
CA GLU A 155 11.83 18.50 -5.74
C GLU A 155 12.21 17.95 -4.36
N SER A 156 13.49 17.63 -4.19
CA SER A 156 14.00 17.06 -2.94
C SER A 156 14.05 18.12 -1.83
N PRO A 157 13.55 17.82 -0.62
CA PRO A 157 13.70 18.70 0.53
C PRO A 157 15.17 18.78 0.97
N PRO A 158 15.57 19.84 1.71
CA PRO A 158 16.99 20.09 2.05
C PRO A 158 17.70 18.97 2.82
N PHE A 159 16.95 18.15 3.56
CA PHE A 159 17.49 17.03 4.34
C PHE A 159 17.75 15.76 3.51
N ALA A 160 17.23 15.69 2.27
CA ALA A 160 17.41 14.55 1.39
C ALA A 160 18.60 14.83 0.45
N ARG A 161 19.72 14.13 0.66
CA ARG A 161 20.92 14.28 -0.15
C ARG A 161 20.89 13.31 -1.33
N LEU A 162 21.00 13.83 -2.56
CA LEU A 162 21.15 12.97 -3.74
C LEU A 162 22.43 12.13 -3.64
N LEU A 163 22.30 10.81 -3.80
CA LEU A 163 23.42 9.87 -3.88
C LEU A 163 23.80 9.60 -5.34
N GLN A 164 22.83 9.17 -6.15
CA GLN A 164 23.06 8.72 -7.51
C GLN A 164 21.77 8.82 -8.34
N LYS A 165 21.92 8.87 -9.67
CA LYS A 165 20.82 8.86 -10.63
C LYS A 165 20.94 7.64 -11.53
N PHE A 166 19.82 6.99 -11.79
CA PHE A 166 19.67 5.83 -12.67
C PHE A 166 18.54 6.13 -13.65
N GLY A 167 18.86 6.72 -14.80
CA GLY A 167 17.86 7.22 -15.74
C GLY A 167 16.90 8.21 -15.06
N ARG A 168 15.62 7.83 -14.98
CA ARG A 168 14.58 8.63 -14.29
C ARG A 168 14.45 8.35 -12.79
N HIS A 169 15.20 7.38 -12.25
CA HIS A 169 15.18 6.99 -10.85
C HIS A 169 16.32 7.67 -10.09
N ASN A 170 15.98 8.66 -9.26
CA ASN A 170 16.94 9.35 -8.41
C ASN A 170 16.94 8.70 -7.02
N LEU A 171 18.14 8.34 -6.54
CA LEU A 171 18.35 7.78 -5.21
C LEU A 171 18.90 8.86 -4.27
N TYR A 172 18.19 9.09 -3.18
CA TYR A 172 18.57 10.02 -2.12
C TYR A 172 18.82 9.28 -0.80
N ARG A 173 19.71 9.84 0.02
CA ARG A 173 19.94 9.45 1.41
C ARG A 173 19.32 10.48 2.34
N VAL A 174 18.69 9.99 3.40
CA VAL A 174 18.30 10.78 4.57
C VAL A 174 19.05 10.24 5.78
N GLU A 175 19.57 11.15 6.61
CA GLU A 175 20.20 10.77 7.87
C GLU A 175 19.13 10.30 8.86
N THR A 176 19.32 9.10 9.42
CA THR A 176 18.37 8.45 10.33
C THR A 176 19.14 7.81 11.49
N THR A 177 18.45 7.58 12.61
CA THR A 177 19.05 6.99 13.82
C THR A 177 19.01 5.45 13.83
N GLY A 178 18.52 4.81 12.76
CA GLY A 178 18.30 3.37 12.71
C GLY A 178 16.91 2.95 13.23
N TYR A 179 16.69 1.64 13.33
CA TYR A 179 15.41 1.08 13.82
C TYR A 179 15.20 1.24 15.33
N PHE A 180 16.31 1.35 16.08
CA PHE A 180 16.29 1.44 17.54
C PHE A 180 17.05 2.68 17.97
N VAL A 181 16.43 3.46 18.83
CA VAL A 181 17.04 4.64 19.45
C VAL A 181 16.70 4.62 20.92
N LEU A 182 17.67 4.97 21.76
CA LEU A 182 17.42 5.19 23.19
C LEU A 182 16.80 6.57 23.37
N VAL A 183 15.65 6.63 24.03
CA VAL A 183 14.85 7.85 24.19
C VAL A 183 14.50 8.04 25.66
N GLY A 184 14.50 9.29 26.10
CA GLY A 184 13.93 9.67 27.39
C GLY A 184 12.42 9.82 27.26
N SER A 185 11.67 9.27 28.22
CA SER A 185 10.23 9.46 28.31
C SER A 185 9.92 10.35 29.51
N ASP A 186 9.75 11.65 29.27
CA ASP A 186 9.28 12.60 30.27
C ASP A 186 7.74 12.74 30.25
N LEU A 187 7.07 12.02 29.33
CA LEU A 187 5.63 12.14 29.04
C LEU A 187 4.95 10.77 29.03
N ALA A 188 4.16 10.50 30.07
CA ALA A 188 3.23 9.37 30.11
C ALA A 188 1.85 9.84 29.67
N LEU A 189 1.20 9.06 28.79
CA LEU A 189 -0.15 9.34 28.35
C LEU A 189 -1.15 8.33 28.91
N THR A 190 -2.11 8.85 29.67
CA THR A 190 -3.22 8.07 30.24
C THR A 190 -4.48 8.36 29.44
N GLY A 191 -5.10 7.34 28.85
CA GLY A 191 -6.29 7.49 28.03
C GLY A 191 -6.90 6.16 27.61
N LYS A 192 -7.96 6.21 26.80
CA LYS A 192 -8.57 5.01 26.22
C LYS A 192 -7.80 4.60 24.96
N ALA A 193 -7.91 3.34 24.56
CA ALA A 193 -7.37 2.87 23.28
C ALA A 193 -7.87 3.71 22.07
N THR A 194 -9.07 4.28 22.17
CA THR A 194 -9.65 5.18 21.16
C THR A 194 -8.93 6.52 21.04
N ASP A 195 -8.18 6.94 22.07
CA ASP A 195 -7.46 8.22 22.09
C ASP A 195 -6.06 8.11 21.46
N LEU A 196 -5.55 6.88 21.33
CA LEU A 196 -4.21 6.57 20.80
C LEU A 196 -3.98 7.24 19.44
N TYR A 197 -4.99 7.24 18.57
CA TYR A 197 -4.90 7.87 17.26
C TYR A 197 -4.65 9.38 17.37
N LYS A 198 -5.50 10.11 18.09
CA LYS A 198 -5.42 11.57 18.21
C LYS A 198 -4.08 11.99 18.79
N VAL A 199 -3.62 11.23 19.78
CA VAL A 199 -2.37 11.46 20.49
C VAL A 199 -1.17 11.19 19.59
N ALA A 200 -1.11 10.02 18.95
CA ALA A 200 0.00 9.67 18.06
C ALA A 200 0.09 10.67 16.89
N TYR A 201 -1.06 11.05 16.32
CA TYR A 201 -1.11 12.07 15.27
C TYR A 201 -0.62 13.44 15.78
N GLY A 202 -1.08 13.87 16.97
CA GLY A 202 -0.63 15.13 17.59
C GLY A 202 0.88 15.14 17.85
N TRP A 203 1.43 14.03 18.35
CA TRP A 203 2.86 13.87 18.57
C TRP A 203 3.65 13.91 17.25
N LEU A 204 3.27 13.11 16.26
CA LEU A 204 3.92 13.09 14.92
C LEU A 204 3.81 14.43 14.19
N SER A 205 2.74 15.18 14.44
CA SER A 205 2.51 16.52 13.87
C SER A 205 3.21 17.65 14.64
N SER A 206 3.84 17.35 15.78
CA SER A 206 4.57 18.31 16.61
C SER A 206 6.07 18.33 16.30
N THR A 207 6.85 19.05 17.11
CA THR A 207 8.33 19.04 17.09
C THR A 207 8.92 18.01 18.06
N LEU A 208 8.10 17.26 18.79
CA LEU A 208 8.53 16.26 19.78
C LEU A 208 9.37 15.12 19.17
N PRO A 209 9.05 14.57 17.97
CA PRO A 209 9.88 13.55 17.34
C PRO A 209 11.31 14.03 17.06
N GLU A 210 11.48 15.30 16.68
CA GLU A 210 12.80 15.89 16.40
C GLU A 210 13.63 16.09 17.68
N ARG A 211 12.96 16.20 18.83
CA ARG A 211 13.60 16.33 20.14
C ARG A 211 13.85 14.98 20.82
N SER A 212 13.60 13.86 20.13
CA SER A 212 13.72 12.50 20.69
C SER A 212 12.87 12.27 21.95
N VAL A 213 11.76 13.01 22.08
CA VAL A 213 10.81 12.83 23.19
C VAL A 213 9.75 11.84 22.71
N THR A 214 9.67 10.67 23.32
CA THR A 214 8.64 9.66 23.01
C THR A 214 7.49 9.68 24.00
N LEU A 215 6.32 9.26 23.55
CA LEU A 215 5.17 9.05 24.43
C LEU A 215 5.16 7.62 24.95
N GLU A 216 5.13 7.46 26.27
CA GLU A 216 4.84 6.18 26.89
C GLU A 216 3.32 6.01 27.01
N CYS A 217 2.77 5.05 26.25
CA CYS A 217 1.36 4.68 26.35
C CYS A 217 1.18 3.63 27.43
N ILE A 218 0.76 4.06 28.61
CA ILE A 218 0.32 3.15 29.68
C ILE A 218 -1.15 2.86 29.43
N LEU A 219 -1.43 1.77 28.71
CA LEU A 219 -2.80 1.25 28.64
C LEU A 219 -3.17 0.71 30.03
N PRO A 220 -4.27 1.17 30.65
CA PRO A 220 -4.71 0.57 31.90
C PRO A 220 -4.98 -0.91 31.64
N ILE A 221 -4.24 -1.78 32.33
CA ILE A 221 -4.55 -3.20 32.41
C ILE A 221 -5.97 -3.26 32.96
N LEU A 222 -6.95 -3.64 32.12
CA LEU A 222 -8.27 -4.00 32.60
C LEU A 222 -8.06 -5.04 33.71
N PRO A 223 -8.54 -4.82 34.94
CA PRO A 223 -8.49 -5.87 35.93
C PRO A 223 -9.20 -7.08 35.33
N LEU A 224 -8.49 -8.20 35.24
CA LEU A 224 -9.08 -9.53 35.09
C LEU A 224 -9.89 -9.79 36.36
N ASN A 225 -11.06 -9.15 36.47
CA ASN A 225 -12.02 -9.50 37.50
C ASN A 225 -12.73 -10.77 37.03
N GLN A 226 -12.34 -11.85 37.71
CA GLN A 226 -13.11 -13.06 37.84
C GLN A 226 -14.50 -12.73 38.39
N THR A 227 -15.55 -13.08 37.64
CA THR A 227 -16.80 -13.70 38.09
C THR A 227 -17.56 -14.19 36.87
#